data_AF-A0A2C7A8W9-F1
#
_entry.id   AF-A0A2C7A8W9-F1
#
_cell.length_a   1.000
_cell.length_b   1.000
_cell.length_c   1.000
_cell.angle_alpha   90.00
_cell.angle_beta   90.00
_cell.angle_gamma   90.00
#
_symmetry.space_group_name_H-M   'P 1'
#
loop_
_entity.id
_entity.type
_entity.pdbx_description
1 polymer ?
#
loop_
_entity_poly.entity_id
_entity_poly.type
_entity_poly.pdbx_seq_one_letter_code
_entity_poly.pdbx_strand_id
1 'polypeptide(L)'
;MKTLSRRAAVALPAAIALPAAAATASLDAKLLGACATYRGIMDQIRAVEAQPDPAFGSAESKIRERKLSDLCIRMDDALLSIASIPAATPAGMAAKGDLVLSFLPQACSDFELTADSPEILVALSLAHDAVSLQGRPA
;
A
#
# COMPACT_ATOMS: atom_id res chain seq x y z
N MET A 1 -33.12 -23.23 64.15
CA MET A 1 -31.83 -22.49 63.99
C MET A 1 -30.73 -23.48 63.62
N LYS A 2 -30.16 -23.38 62.40
CA LYS A 2 -28.75 -23.64 62.02
C LYS A 2 -28.61 -23.76 60.48
N THR A 3 -28.39 -22.59 59.89
CA THR A 3 -27.58 -22.25 58.69
C THR A 3 -27.29 -23.32 57.62
N LEU A 4 -27.91 -23.17 56.44
CA LEU A 4 -27.39 -23.70 55.18
C LEU A 4 -26.43 -22.67 54.56
N SER A 5 -25.13 -22.94 54.70
CA SER A 5 -24.05 -22.26 53.97
C SER A 5 -23.83 -22.98 52.65
N ARG A 6 -23.91 -22.24 51.53
CA ARG A 6 -23.26 -22.50 50.23
C ARG A 6 -23.75 -21.45 49.22
N ARG A 7 -23.06 -20.31 49.15
CA ARG A 7 -23.06 -19.49 47.94
C ARG A 7 -21.71 -19.68 47.27
N ALA A 8 -21.70 -20.56 46.27
CA ALA A 8 -20.60 -20.66 45.33
C ALA A 8 -20.55 -19.35 44.54
N ALA A 9 -19.44 -18.61 44.64
CA ALA A 9 -19.16 -17.48 43.77
C ALA A 9 -18.85 -18.04 42.38
N VAL A 10 -19.76 -17.84 41.43
CA VAL A 10 -19.49 -18.08 40.02
C VAL A 10 -18.61 -16.93 39.55
N ALA A 11 -17.31 -17.19 39.39
CA ALA A 11 -16.42 -16.30 38.67
C ALA A 11 -16.81 -16.35 37.20
N LEU A 12 -17.36 -15.25 36.67
CA LEU A 12 -17.48 -15.08 35.22
C LEU A 12 -16.06 -15.00 34.62
N PRO A 13 -15.75 -15.76 33.57
CA PRO A 13 -14.54 -15.52 32.81
C PRO A 13 -14.69 -14.18 32.08
N ALA A 14 -13.79 -13.24 32.37
CA ALA A 14 -13.62 -12.04 31.58
C ALA A 14 -13.28 -12.46 30.15
N ALA A 15 -14.21 -12.26 29.21
CA ALA A 15 -13.96 -12.47 27.80
C ALA A 15 -12.84 -11.51 27.36
N ILE A 16 -11.67 -12.06 27.04
CA ILE A 16 -10.56 -11.32 26.43
C ILE A 16 -10.97 -11.03 24.97
N ALA A 17 -11.73 -9.96 24.76
CA ALA A 17 -12.07 -9.44 23.45
C ALA A 17 -10.98 -8.47 22.96
N LEU A 18 -9.76 -8.97 22.73
CA LEU A 18 -8.68 -8.19 22.12
C LEU A 18 -7.89 -9.01 21.08
N PRO A 19 -8.43 -9.25 19.87
CA PRO A 19 -7.55 -9.52 18.72
C PRO A 19 -7.75 -8.56 17.53
N ALA A 20 -8.88 -7.85 17.44
CA ALA A 20 -9.21 -7.09 16.22
C ALA A 20 -8.30 -5.87 16.01
N ALA A 21 -8.11 -5.04 17.04
CA ALA A 21 -7.31 -3.81 16.93
C ALA A 21 -5.80 -4.07 16.72
N ALA A 22 -5.28 -5.16 17.29
CA ALA A 22 -3.87 -5.54 17.09
C ALA A 22 -3.63 -6.11 15.68
N ALA A 23 -4.59 -6.87 15.15
CA ALA A 23 -4.52 -7.40 13.80
C ALA A 23 -4.59 -6.29 12.74
N THR A 24 -5.46 -5.28 12.92
CA THR A 24 -5.55 -4.13 11.99
C THR A 24 -4.28 -3.29 12.00
N ALA A 25 -3.71 -3.01 13.18
CA ALA A 25 -2.43 -2.30 13.28
C ALA A 25 -1.29 -3.06 12.56
N SER A 26 -1.29 -4.39 12.63
CA SER A 26 -0.33 -5.23 11.91
C SER A 26 -0.47 -5.15 10.39
N LEU A 27 -1.71 -5.11 9.88
CA LEU A 27 -1.97 -5.02 8.43
C LEU A 27 -1.55 -3.66 7.87
N ASP A 28 -1.89 -2.56 8.54
CA ASP A 28 -1.48 -1.23 8.05
C ASP A 28 0.04 -1.03 8.12
N ALA A 29 0.72 -1.56 9.15
CA ALA A 29 2.18 -1.55 9.19
C ALA A 29 2.79 -2.28 7.98
N LYS A 30 2.22 -3.44 7.60
CA LYS A 30 2.63 -4.17 6.39
C LYS A 30 2.33 -3.39 5.11
N LEU A 31 1.15 -2.77 5.01
CA LEU A 31 0.78 -1.92 3.89
C LEU A 31 1.76 -0.77 3.71
N LEU A 32 2.05 -0.03 4.78
CA LEU A 32 2.99 1.09 4.75
C LEU A 32 4.41 0.63 4.36
N GLY A 33 4.85 -0.52 4.85
CA GLY A 33 6.11 -1.15 4.44
C GLY A 33 6.15 -1.52 2.95
N ALA A 34 5.05 -2.06 2.41
CA ALA A 34 4.91 -2.36 0.99
C ALA A 34 4.93 -1.07 0.15
N CYS A 35 4.21 -0.02 0.56
CA CYS A 35 4.24 1.29 -0.08
C CYS A 35 5.65 1.89 -0.09
N ALA A 36 6.39 1.78 1.02
CA ALA A 36 7.78 2.25 1.10
C ALA A 36 8.70 1.45 0.17
N THR A 37 8.49 0.13 0.06
CA THR A 37 9.23 -0.74 -0.86
C THR A 37 9.00 -0.33 -2.31
N TYR A 38 7.75 -0.11 -2.70
CA TYR A 38 7.40 0.38 -4.03
C TYR A 38 8.10 1.71 -4.35
N ARG A 39 8.02 2.71 -3.46
CA ARG A 39 8.69 4.01 -3.65
C ARG A 39 10.20 3.84 -3.83
N GLY A 40 10.83 3.00 -3.01
CA GLY A 40 12.26 2.70 -3.14
C GLY A 40 12.64 2.00 -4.45
N ILE A 41 11.75 1.22 -5.04
CA ILE A 41 11.95 0.63 -6.38
C ILE A 41 11.82 1.71 -7.46
N MET A 42 10.81 2.58 -7.38
CA MET A 42 10.64 3.70 -8.30
C MET A 42 11.85 4.64 -8.30
N ASP A 43 12.41 4.93 -7.13
CA ASP A 43 13.64 5.73 -7.01
C ASP A 43 14.84 5.04 -7.69
N GLN A 44 14.94 3.71 -7.60
CA GLN A 44 15.98 2.95 -8.29
C GLN A 44 15.80 2.96 -9.81
N ILE A 45 14.56 2.86 -10.30
CA ILE A 45 14.25 2.96 -11.74
C ILE A 45 14.68 4.33 -12.24
N ARG A 46 14.21 5.41 -11.60
CA ARG A 46 14.58 6.79 -11.93
C ARG A 46 16.09 7.01 -11.92
N ALA A 47 16.79 6.44 -10.94
CA ALA A 47 18.26 6.53 -10.85
C ALA A 47 19.00 5.79 -11.98
N VAL A 48 18.40 4.75 -12.56
CA VAL A 48 18.94 4.07 -13.75
C VAL A 48 18.61 4.86 -15.02
N GLU A 49 17.39 5.38 -15.12
CA GLU A 49 16.92 6.17 -16.27
C GLU A 49 17.64 7.52 -16.40
N ALA A 50 18.04 8.13 -15.29
CA ALA A 50 18.83 9.37 -15.29
C ALA A 50 20.26 9.20 -15.82
N GLN A 51 20.74 7.95 -16.01
CA GLN A 51 22.07 7.70 -16.55
C GLN A 51 22.06 7.79 -18.08
N PRO A 52 23.12 8.33 -18.71
CA PRO A 52 23.24 8.38 -20.16
C PRO A 52 23.00 7.01 -20.80
N ASP A 53 22.31 6.98 -21.93
CA ASP A 53 22.04 5.74 -22.64
C ASP A 53 23.34 5.12 -23.17
N PRO A 54 23.64 3.85 -22.81
CA PRO A 54 24.76 3.14 -23.38
C PRO A 54 24.53 2.89 -24.88
N ALA A 55 25.61 2.66 -25.61
CA ALA A 55 25.52 2.31 -27.02
C ALA A 55 24.63 1.08 -27.22
N PHE A 56 23.72 1.17 -28.20
CA PHE A 56 22.77 0.10 -28.47
C PHE A 56 23.49 -1.24 -28.73
N GLY A 57 23.03 -2.29 -28.03
CA GLY A 57 23.60 -3.64 -28.16
C GLY A 57 24.91 -3.88 -27.40
N SER A 58 25.47 -2.86 -26.73
CA SER A 58 26.67 -3.01 -25.90
C SER A 58 26.41 -3.90 -24.67
N ALA A 59 27.48 -4.33 -24.00
CA ALA A 59 27.36 -5.10 -22.76
C ALA A 59 26.64 -4.28 -21.67
N GLU A 60 26.95 -2.98 -21.58
CA GLU A 60 26.35 -2.01 -20.67
C GLU A 60 24.86 -1.83 -20.96
N SER A 61 24.47 -1.75 -22.24
CA SER A 61 23.06 -1.72 -22.66
C SER A 61 22.31 -2.95 -22.17
N LYS A 62 22.86 -4.15 -22.36
CA LYS A 62 22.25 -5.40 -21.88
C LYS A 62 22.19 -5.50 -20.36
N ILE A 63 23.19 -4.97 -19.64
CA ILE A 63 23.17 -4.92 -18.17
C ILE A 63 22.09 -3.96 -17.68
N ARG A 64 21.99 -2.77 -18.29
CA ARG A 64 20.97 -1.77 -17.96
C ARG A 64 19.57 -2.32 -18.21
N GLU A 65 19.33 -2.93 -19.36
CA GLU A 65 18.05 -3.54 -19.72
C GLU A 65 17.64 -4.63 -18.72
N ARG A 66 18.55 -5.56 -18.38
CA ARG A 66 18.28 -6.58 -17.35
C ARG A 66 17.94 -5.94 -16.00
N LYS A 67 18.70 -4.93 -15.57
CA LYS A 67 18.44 -4.25 -14.30
C LYS A 67 17.07 -3.58 -14.28
N LEU A 68 16.68 -2.90 -15.37
CA LEU A 68 15.35 -2.29 -15.49
C LEU A 68 14.26 -3.38 -15.50
N SER A 69 14.46 -4.47 -16.22
CA SER A 69 13.52 -5.60 -16.24
C SER A 69 13.30 -6.20 -14.84
N ASP A 70 14.37 -6.44 -14.09
CA ASP A 70 14.30 -6.94 -12.72
C ASP A 70 13.57 -5.94 -11.79
N LEU A 71 13.80 -4.64 -11.97
CA LEU A 71 13.11 -3.60 -11.21
C LEU A 71 11.62 -3.54 -11.54
N CYS A 72 11.24 -3.68 -12.81
CA CYS A 72 9.83 -3.73 -13.23
C CYS A 72 9.10 -4.93 -12.61
N ILE A 73 9.70 -6.12 -12.63
CA ILE A 73 9.10 -7.31 -12.00
C ILE A 73 8.86 -7.06 -10.50
N ARG A 74 9.86 -6.51 -9.81
CA ARG A 74 9.74 -6.20 -8.37
C ARG A 74 8.70 -5.10 -8.10
N MET A 75 8.57 -4.14 -9.01
CA MET A 75 7.55 -3.10 -8.94
C MET A 75 6.15 -3.72 -9.03
N ASP A 76 5.92 -4.63 -9.97
CA ASP A 76 4.64 -5.33 -10.14
C ASP A 76 4.30 -6.16 -8.89
N ASP A 77 5.27 -6.92 -8.36
CA ASP A 77 5.10 -7.69 -7.12
C ASP A 77 4.72 -6.78 -5.93
N ALA A 78 5.37 -5.61 -5.83
CA ALA A 78 5.07 -4.64 -4.78
C ALA A 78 3.66 -4.05 -4.93
N LEU A 79 3.23 -3.72 -6.15
CA LEU A 79 1.88 -3.24 -6.44
C LEU A 79 0.82 -4.29 -6.12
N LEU A 80 1.06 -5.56 -6.47
CA LEU A 80 0.18 -6.68 -6.11
C LEU A 80 0.09 -6.84 -4.59
N SER A 81 1.22 -6.73 -3.88
CA SER A 81 1.23 -6.76 -2.42
C SER A 81 0.38 -5.64 -1.82
N ILE A 82 0.57 -4.40 -2.28
CA ILE A 82 -0.20 -3.23 -1.84
C ILE A 82 -1.70 -3.41 -2.12
N ALA A 83 -2.06 -3.91 -3.31
CA ALA A 83 -3.45 -4.18 -3.68
C ALA A 83 -4.10 -5.23 -2.76
N SER A 84 -3.35 -6.27 -2.38
CA SER A 84 -3.84 -7.38 -1.56
C SER A 84 -4.05 -7.04 -0.07
N ILE A 85 -3.35 -6.03 0.46
CA ILE A 85 -3.45 -5.66 1.88
C ILE A 85 -4.52 -4.58 2.04
N PRO A 86 -5.63 -4.84 2.75
CA PRO A 86 -6.65 -3.82 2.99
C PRO A 86 -6.09 -2.71 3.91
N ALA A 87 -6.43 -1.46 3.61
CA ALA A 87 -6.16 -0.35 4.52
C ALA A 87 -7.23 -0.33 5.62
N ALA A 88 -6.82 -0.37 6.88
CA ALA A 88 -7.73 -0.36 8.03
C ALA A 88 -7.77 0.99 8.76
N THR A 89 -6.82 1.88 8.47
CA THR A 89 -6.69 3.21 9.08
C THR A 89 -6.69 4.33 8.04
N PRO A 90 -7.01 5.57 8.45
CA PRO A 90 -6.83 6.76 7.61
C PRO A 90 -5.42 6.87 7.02
N ALA A 91 -4.39 6.49 7.78
CA ALA A 91 -3.01 6.52 7.31
C ALA A 91 -2.75 5.50 6.19
N GLY A 92 -3.27 4.27 6.33
CA GLY A 92 -3.21 3.26 5.27
C GLY A 92 -3.96 3.66 4.01
N MET A 93 -5.15 4.27 4.17
CA MET A 93 -5.94 4.79 3.06
C MET A 93 -5.21 5.91 2.32
N ALA A 94 -4.68 6.88 3.07
CA ALA A 94 -3.91 7.99 2.49
C ALA A 94 -2.67 7.48 1.75
N ALA A 95 -1.97 6.47 2.28
CA ALA A 95 -0.82 5.88 1.60
C ALA A 95 -1.19 5.23 0.25
N LYS A 96 -2.36 4.57 0.16
CA LYS A 96 -2.85 4.06 -1.13
C LYS A 96 -3.32 5.17 -2.06
N GLY A 97 -4.01 6.18 -1.53
CA GLY A 97 -4.43 7.35 -2.30
C GLY A 97 -3.23 8.05 -2.94
N ASP A 98 -2.19 8.32 -2.16
CA ASP A 98 -0.94 8.92 -2.63
C ASP A 98 -0.29 8.10 -3.76
N LEU A 99 -0.25 6.78 -3.62
CA LEU A 99 0.24 5.90 -4.68
C LEU A 99 -0.58 6.03 -5.96
N VAL A 100 -1.91 5.90 -5.88
CA VAL A 100 -2.79 6.02 -7.06
C VAL A 100 -2.58 7.36 -7.77
N LEU A 101 -2.53 8.46 -7.02
CA LEU A 101 -2.28 9.79 -7.58
C LEU A 101 -0.89 9.90 -8.24
N SER A 102 0.10 9.16 -7.74
CA SER A 102 1.45 9.19 -8.28
C SER A 102 1.62 8.40 -9.59
N PHE A 103 0.98 7.24 -9.75
CA PHE A 103 1.22 6.36 -10.89
C PHE A 103 0.08 6.34 -11.92
N LEU A 104 -1.18 6.54 -11.51
CA LEU A 104 -2.31 6.37 -12.42
C LEU A 104 -2.29 7.37 -13.59
N PRO A 105 -1.99 8.66 -13.40
CA PRO A 105 -1.89 9.59 -14.53
C PRO A 105 -0.80 9.19 -15.53
N GLN A 106 0.35 8.74 -15.02
CA GLN A 106 1.45 8.27 -15.87
C GLN A 106 1.05 7.00 -16.62
N ALA A 107 0.44 6.02 -15.95
CA ALA A 107 -0.07 4.81 -16.60
C ALA A 107 -1.09 5.14 -17.70
N CYS A 108 -1.96 6.13 -17.48
CA CYS A 108 -2.87 6.57 -18.53
C CYS A 108 -2.12 7.13 -19.75
N SER A 109 -1.08 7.93 -19.51
CA SER A 109 -0.22 8.42 -20.59
C SER A 109 0.52 7.29 -21.33
N ASP A 110 1.09 6.34 -20.59
CA ASP A 110 1.89 5.25 -21.15
C ASP A 110 1.07 4.26 -21.99
N PHE A 111 -0.20 4.06 -21.61
CA PHE A 111 -1.14 3.17 -22.29
C PHE A 111 -2.12 3.90 -23.21
N GLU A 112 -1.88 5.18 -23.51
CA GLU A 112 -2.75 6.01 -24.36
C GLU A 112 -4.23 6.01 -23.92
N LEU A 113 -4.47 5.90 -22.61
CA LEU A 113 -5.80 5.99 -22.02
C LEU A 113 -6.18 7.47 -21.86
N THR A 114 -7.44 7.79 -22.13
CA THR A 114 -7.96 9.14 -21.88
C THR A 114 -8.07 9.36 -20.37
N ALA A 115 -7.16 10.15 -19.80
CA ALA A 115 -7.12 10.45 -18.38
C ALA A 115 -8.33 11.26 -17.86
N ASP A 116 -9.16 11.79 -18.76
CA ASP A 116 -10.43 12.45 -18.48
C ASP A 116 -11.64 11.50 -18.54
N SER A 117 -11.41 10.19 -18.68
CA SER A 117 -12.51 9.22 -18.61
C SER A 117 -13.20 9.32 -17.25
N PRO A 118 -14.55 9.23 -17.20
CA PRO A 118 -15.28 9.32 -15.94
C PRO A 118 -14.79 8.34 -14.88
N GLU A 119 -14.42 7.12 -15.27
CA GLU A 119 -13.91 6.08 -14.38
C GLU A 119 -12.56 6.44 -13.76
N ILE A 120 -11.63 7.00 -14.56
CA ILE A 120 -10.33 7.45 -14.08
C ILE A 120 -10.51 8.66 -13.16
N LEU A 121 -11.37 9.61 -13.52
CA LEU A 121 -11.66 10.78 -12.71
C LEU A 121 -12.27 10.40 -11.34
N VAL A 122 -13.16 9.41 -11.29
CA VAL A 122 -13.70 8.88 -10.03
C VAL A 122 -12.60 8.24 -9.19
N ALA A 123 -11.71 7.46 -9.80
CA ALA A 123 -10.59 6.83 -9.09
C ALA A 123 -9.63 7.88 -8.49
N LEU A 124 -9.29 8.92 -9.27
CA LEU A 124 -8.44 10.03 -8.80
C LEU A 124 -9.12 10.86 -7.71
N SER A 125 -10.42 11.15 -7.84
CA SER A 125 -11.20 11.84 -6.80
C SER A 125 -11.21 11.05 -5.49
N LEU A 126 -11.45 9.73 -5.55
CA LEU A 126 -11.41 8.86 -4.38
C LEU A 126 -10.02 8.84 -3.73
N ALA A 127 -8.96 8.84 -4.55
CA ALA A 127 -7.59 8.89 -4.05
C ALA A 127 -7.30 10.22 -3.33
N HIS A 128 -7.76 11.36 -3.87
CA HIS A 128 -7.68 12.66 -3.19
C HIS A 128 -8.43 12.69 -1.86
N ASP A 129 -9.63 12.12 -1.81
CA ASP A 129 -10.40 12.01 -0.57
C ASP A 129 -9.64 11.17 0.48
N ALA A 130 -9.05 10.05 0.06
CA ALA A 130 -8.27 9.18 0.93
C ALA A 130 -7.04 9.88 1.52
N VAL A 131 -6.30 10.67 0.73
CA VAL A 131 -5.16 11.47 1.23
C VAL A 131 -5.64 12.50 2.26
N SER A 132 -6.81 13.11 2.03
CA SER A 132 -7.36 14.14 2.91
C SER A 132 -7.79 13.62 4.29
N LEU A 133 -7.93 12.30 4.47
CA LEU A 133 -8.29 11.68 5.75
C LEU A 133 -7.16 11.74 6.79
N GLN A 134 -5.90 11.88 6.38
CA GLN A 134 -4.76 11.94 7.31
C GLN A 134 -4.78 13.14 8.27
N GLY A 135 -5.54 14.21 7.94
CA GLY A 135 -5.64 15.43 8.73
C GLY A 135 -6.89 15.56 9.60
N ARG A 136 -7.81 14.58 9.60
CA ARG A 136 -9.06 14.65 10.36
C ARG A 136 -8.94 13.87 11.68
N PRO A 137 -9.21 14.48 12.86
CA PRO A 137 -9.38 13.71 14.07
C PRO A 137 -10.60 12.81 13.94
N ALA A 138 -10.47 11.56 14.42
CA ALA A 138 -11.53 10.55 14.44
C ALA A 138 -12.68 10.93 15.38
#